data_AF-A0A8H5CI60-F1
#
_entry.id   AF-A0A8H5CI60-F1
#
_cell.length_a   1.000
_cell.length_b   1.000
_cell.length_c   1.000
_cell.angle_alpha   90.00
_cell.angle_beta   90.00
_cell.angle_gamma   90.00
#
_symmetry.space_group_name_H-M   'P 1'
#
loop_
_entity.id
_entity.type
_entity.pdbx_description
1 polymer ?
#
loop_
_entity_poly.entity_id
_entity_poly.type
_entity_poly.pdbx_seq_one_letter_code
_entity_poly.pdbx_strand_id
1 'polypeptide(L)'
;MSDPSPMESVKNTGASSHLTAKRKASEPPEPVDTEKAEASRGTKLRSKTTIDAFFTPSGVRTISQSSQKKQKTGSGASRPTTAIPTATSQRPKLNSIPFSKNALQTSLTDEEKNLLKLECDTLALSWLKLLKDEIRKPYFLDLKRFLWDAGLKSSLDTSPSLQIYPPAKDIYTWSKTPLGKVKAVIIGQDPYHGAGQAHGLCFSVPHGVKIPPSLLNIYQELKTEYPDFIPPKHGNLISWANNGVLLLNTCLTVKAKAAGSHSRRGWERFTEKVIDVVDQYGGANLPNGPNGSESTGIGRGIVFLAWGAWAAERVSKLDKVRYLPFVSFSRTCMMTTNTIPFAHPTIQSKHLILTSAHPSPYSADRGFFGNGHFVKANAWLEERYGPGGRVEWCAL
;
A
#
# COMPACT_ATOMS: atom_id res chain seq x y z
N MET A 1 24.16 8.64 -78.61
CA MET A 1 23.26 7.79 -77.79
C MET A 1 24.09 7.20 -76.67
N SER A 2 23.70 7.56 -75.45
CA SER A 2 23.80 6.76 -74.22
C SER A 2 25.18 6.35 -73.70
N ASP A 3 25.59 7.10 -72.68
CA ASP A 3 26.37 6.68 -71.50
C ASP A 3 25.60 5.58 -70.69
N PRO A 4 26.17 4.86 -69.68
CA PRO A 4 26.87 5.52 -68.54
C PRO A 4 28.01 4.79 -67.79
N SER A 5 28.68 5.64 -66.98
CA SER A 5 29.35 5.44 -65.68
C SER A 5 30.89 5.45 -65.65
N PRO A 6 31.46 6.25 -64.73
CA PRO A 6 32.45 5.70 -63.82
C PRO A 6 32.31 6.14 -62.34
N MET A 7 33.05 5.41 -61.50
CA MET A 7 33.29 5.56 -60.07
C MET A 7 33.78 6.96 -59.64
N GLU A 8 33.60 7.27 -58.35
CA GLU A 8 34.59 8.07 -57.63
C GLU A 8 34.69 7.74 -56.13
N SER A 9 35.94 7.66 -55.67
CA SER A 9 36.36 7.50 -54.29
C SER A 9 37.57 8.39 -54.06
N VAL A 10 37.50 9.46 -53.26
CA VAL A 10 38.69 10.16 -52.75
C VAL A 10 38.45 10.81 -51.38
N LYS A 11 39.46 10.64 -50.51
CA LYS A 11 39.66 11.20 -49.17
C LYS A 11 39.88 12.72 -49.20
N ASN A 12 39.60 13.44 -48.10
CA ASN A 12 40.20 14.75 -47.89
C ASN A 12 40.71 14.94 -46.46
N THR A 13 41.82 15.66 -46.35
CA THR A 13 42.74 15.83 -45.21
C THR A 13 42.80 17.29 -44.74
N GLY A 14 43.02 17.50 -43.43
CA GLY A 14 43.58 18.73 -42.83
C GLY A 14 42.60 19.92 -42.69
N ALA A 15 42.68 20.83 -41.72
CA ALA A 15 43.63 21.11 -40.65
C ALA A 15 42.96 22.07 -39.64
N SER A 16 43.36 22.06 -38.36
CA SER A 16 43.34 23.28 -37.52
C SER A 16 44.15 23.06 -36.23
N SER A 17 45.10 23.96 -35.97
CA SER A 17 45.91 24.01 -34.74
C SER A 17 46.16 25.46 -34.30
N HIS A 18 45.91 25.72 -33.01
CA HIS A 18 46.56 26.65 -32.07
C HIS A 18 46.75 28.16 -32.40
N LEU A 19 46.27 29.05 -31.52
CA LEU A 19 47.01 29.62 -30.37
C LEU A 19 46.17 30.58 -29.50
N THR A 20 46.66 30.76 -28.26
CA THR A 20 46.23 31.43 -27.02
C THR A 20 45.91 32.94 -27.02
N ALA A 21 45.07 33.41 -26.06
CA ALA A 21 45.46 34.37 -24.98
C ALA A 21 44.30 34.88 -24.05
N LYS A 22 44.45 34.64 -22.73
CA LYS A 22 44.37 35.54 -21.54
C LYS A 22 43.10 36.35 -21.12
N ARG A 23 42.83 36.19 -19.79
CA ARG A 23 42.28 37.13 -18.74
C ARG A 23 40.76 37.35 -18.75
N LYS A 24 40.02 37.50 -17.63
CA LYS A 24 40.32 37.83 -16.22
C LYS A 24 39.15 37.34 -15.34
N ALA A 25 39.43 36.92 -14.10
CA ALA A 25 38.44 36.60 -13.07
C ALA A 25 38.04 37.86 -12.27
N SER A 26 36.82 37.88 -11.74
CA SER A 26 36.38 38.80 -10.67
C SER A 26 35.38 38.10 -9.76
N GLU A 27 35.70 38.14 -8.47
CA GLU A 27 35.01 37.62 -7.28
C GLU A 27 33.71 38.37 -6.90
N PRO A 28 32.90 37.83 -5.96
CA PRO A 28 31.56 38.32 -5.60
C PRO A 28 31.60 39.39 -4.50
N PRO A 29 30.52 40.18 -4.31
CA PRO A 29 30.45 41.13 -3.19
C PRO A 29 29.79 40.51 -1.94
N GLU A 30 30.47 40.70 -0.80
CA GLU A 30 29.94 40.61 0.57
C GLU A 30 29.28 41.95 0.99
N PRO A 31 28.45 41.97 2.06
CA PRO A 31 27.49 43.05 2.33
C PRO A 31 28.09 44.18 3.19
N VAL A 32 27.51 45.38 3.07
CA VAL A 32 27.82 46.52 3.94
C VAL A 32 26.59 46.89 4.78
N ASP A 33 26.81 46.97 6.08
CA ASP A 33 25.90 47.40 7.14
C ASP A 33 25.35 48.82 6.93
N THR A 34 24.12 49.04 7.37
CA THR A 34 23.62 50.37 7.73
C THR A 34 22.97 50.35 9.11
N GLU A 35 23.25 51.44 9.81
CA GLU A 35 23.14 51.65 11.23
C GLU A 35 21.71 51.98 11.71
N LYS A 36 21.57 51.93 13.04
CA LYS A 36 20.37 52.05 13.87
C LYS A 36 19.62 53.39 13.76
N ALA A 37 18.31 53.33 14.02
CA ALA A 37 17.59 54.35 14.78
C ALA A 37 16.58 53.67 15.74
N GLU A 38 16.69 53.98 17.03
CA GLU A 38 15.81 53.55 18.13
C GLU A 38 14.61 54.49 18.32
N ALA A 39 13.44 53.90 18.64
CA ALA A 39 12.38 54.33 19.59
C ALA A 39 11.12 53.51 19.24
N SER A 40 10.32 52.89 20.12
CA SER A 40 9.99 53.18 21.52
C SER A 40 9.39 51.93 22.18
N ARG A 41 9.49 51.88 23.52
CA ARG A 41 8.93 50.85 24.40
C ARG A 41 7.40 50.87 24.41
N GLY A 42 6.79 49.68 24.30
CA GLY A 42 5.36 49.45 24.57
C GLY A 42 5.14 48.06 25.17
N THR A 43 5.19 47.99 26.50
CA THR A 43 4.84 46.82 27.31
C THR A 43 3.36 46.48 27.13
N LYS A 44 2.98 45.24 26.82
CA LYS A 44 1.62 44.74 27.12
C LYS A 44 1.53 43.22 27.29
N LEU A 45 0.94 42.91 28.43
CA LEU A 45 0.40 41.67 29.01
C LEU A 45 0.22 40.45 28.08
N ARG A 46 0.75 39.33 28.59
CA ARG A 46 0.40 37.96 28.23
C ARG A 46 -0.88 37.57 28.98
N SER A 47 -2.04 37.60 28.32
CA SER A 47 -3.27 36.98 28.83
C SER A 47 -3.37 35.53 28.33
N LYS A 48 -3.47 34.61 29.29
CA LYS A 48 -3.88 33.23 29.08
C LYS A 48 -5.41 33.22 28.91
N THR A 49 -5.92 32.57 27.88
CA THR A 49 -7.33 32.19 27.77
C THR A 49 -7.44 30.68 27.63
N THR A 50 -7.87 30.07 28.72
CA THR A 50 -8.42 28.72 28.85
C THR A 50 -9.73 28.61 28.06
N ILE A 51 -9.87 27.56 27.25
CA ILE A 51 -11.13 27.15 26.63
C ILE A 51 -11.39 25.73 27.09
N ASP A 52 -11.94 25.61 28.31
CA ASP A 52 -12.51 24.38 28.86
C ASP A 52 -13.89 24.75 29.40
N ALA A 53 -14.94 24.40 28.66
CA ALA A 53 -16.31 24.32 29.16
C ALA A 53 -17.17 23.72 28.07
N PHE A 54 -17.40 22.41 28.06
CA PHE A 54 -18.66 21.77 27.69
C PHE A 54 -18.59 20.29 28.09
N PHE A 55 -19.67 19.80 28.69
CA PHE A 55 -19.93 18.46 29.25
C PHE A 55 -19.74 18.28 30.77
N THR A 56 -20.83 18.49 31.50
CA THR A 56 -21.20 17.73 32.70
C THR A 56 -22.56 17.05 32.47
N PRO A 57 -22.73 15.76 32.83
CA PRO A 57 -24.03 15.11 32.86
C PRO A 57 -24.48 14.86 34.31
N SER A 58 -25.71 15.27 34.60
CA SER A 58 -26.55 14.84 35.74
C SER A 58 -27.91 14.50 35.12
N GLY A 59 -28.71 13.52 35.51
CA GLY A 59 -28.78 12.59 36.64
C GLY A 59 -30.12 11.85 36.49
N VAL A 60 -30.25 10.69 37.14
CA VAL A 60 -31.32 9.69 36.99
C VAL A 60 -32.57 10.03 37.83
N ARG A 61 -33.71 9.40 37.48
CA ARG A 61 -34.95 9.06 38.28
C ARG A 61 -36.17 9.99 38.06
N THR A 62 -37.46 9.59 38.03
CA THR A 62 -38.20 8.32 38.17
C THR A 62 -39.73 8.62 38.01
N ILE A 63 -40.50 7.68 37.43
CA ILE A 63 -41.96 7.38 37.56
C ILE A 63 -43.03 8.47 37.31
N SER A 64 -43.97 8.16 36.41
CA SER A 64 -45.41 8.26 36.69
C SER A 64 -46.22 7.22 35.90
N GLN A 65 -47.15 6.57 36.60
CA GLN A 65 -48.10 5.58 36.14
C GLN A 65 -49.36 6.26 35.59
N SER A 66 -50.02 5.65 34.61
CA SER A 66 -51.49 5.58 34.61
C SER A 66 -51.97 4.35 33.84
N SER A 67 -52.83 3.60 34.53
CA SER A 67 -53.47 2.37 34.11
C SER A 67 -54.82 2.67 33.47
N GLN A 68 -55.22 1.94 32.42
CA GLN A 68 -56.59 1.46 32.29
C GLN A 68 -56.69 0.21 31.43
N LYS A 69 -57.48 -0.73 31.94
CA LYS A 69 -57.58 -2.15 31.62
C LYS A 69 -58.93 -2.36 30.93
N LYS A 70 -58.97 -3.08 29.81
CA LYS A 70 -60.17 -3.87 29.44
C LYS A 70 -59.78 -5.14 28.70
N GLN A 71 -60.46 -6.20 29.11
CA GLN A 71 -60.15 -7.62 28.94
C GLN A 71 -61.26 -8.28 28.11
N LYS A 72 -60.98 -9.50 27.63
CA LYS A 72 -61.86 -10.51 26.97
C LYS A 72 -61.91 -10.41 25.43
N THR A 73 -61.85 -11.51 24.66
CA THR A 73 -61.97 -12.96 24.91
C THR A 73 -61.32 -13.72 23.75
N GLY A 74 -60.75 -14.89 24.02
CA GLY A 74 -60.06 -15.71 23.04
C GLY A 74 -60.96 -16.62 22.21
N SER A 75 -60.47 -16.99 21.04
CA SER A 75 -60.77 -18.22 20.30
C SER A 75 -59.67 -18.42 19.26
N GLY A 76 -59.15 -19.64 19.17
CA GLY A 76 -57.79 -19.94 18.73
C GLY A 76 -57.47 -19.77 17.24
N ALA A 77 -56.17 -19.70 16.97
CA ALA A 77 -55.56 -20.14 15.72
C ALA A 77 -54.05 -20.34 15.94
N SER A 78 -53.58 -21.50 15.50
CA SER A 78 -52.20 -21.97 15.40
C SER A 78 -51.18 -20.89 15.05
N ARG A 79 -50.17 -20.71 15.91
CA ARG A 79 -49.00 -19.86 15.66
C ARG A 79 -47.95 -20.66 14.88
N PRO A 80 -47.52 -20.24 13.68
CA PRO A 80 -46.36 -20.83 13.04
C PRO A 80 -45.13 -20.48 13.87
N THR A 81 -44.34 -21.48 14.23
CA THR A 81 -42.99 -21.32 14.74
C THR A 81 -42.15 -20.61 13.68
N THR A 82 -42.07 -19.28 13.78
CA THR A 82 -41.05 -18.50 13.09
C THR A 82 -39.71 -18.89 13.68
N ALA A 83 -39.04 -19.86 13.05
CA ALA A 83 -37.64 -20.09 13.27
C ALA A 83 -36.93 -18.77 12.97
N ILE A 84 -36.34 -18.16 13.99
CA ILE A 84 -35.36 -17.10 13.83
C ILE A 84 -34.23 -17.74 13.02
N PRO A 85 -33.90 -17.26 11.80
CA PRO A 85 -32.70 -17.73 11.15
C PRO A 85 -31.54 -17.20 11.97
N THR A 86 -30.91 -18.08 12.75
CA THR A 86 -29.58 -17.82 13.29
C THR A 86 -28.66 -17.77 12.09
N ALA A 87 -28.52 -16.58 11.49
CA ALA A 87 -27.58 -16.32 10.43
C ALA A 87 -26.18 -16.36 11.04
N THR A 88 -25.63 -17.56 11.20
CA THR A 88 -24.18 -17.75 11.10
C THR A 88 -23.81 -17.37 9.66
N SER A 89 -23.62 -16.07 9.41
CA SER A 89 -23.09 -15.53 8.16
C SER A 89 -21.65 -16.01 7.98
N GLN A 90 -21.50 -17.26 7.55
CA GLN A 90 -20.22 -17.75 7.05
C GLN A 90 -19.85 -16.92 5.82
N ARG A 91 -18.72 -16.22 5.90
CA ARG A 91 -18.23 -15.39 4.80
C ARG A 91 -17.98 -16.28 3.57
N PRO A 92 -18.30 -15.81 2.35
CA PRO A 92 -18.13 -16.61 1.15
C PRO A 92 -16.64 -16.90 0.90
N LYS A 93 -16.33 -18.09 0.37
CA LYS A 93 -14.96 -18.45 -0.04
C LYS A 93 -14.55 -17.63 -1.25
N LEU A 94 -13.30 -17.18 -1.31
CA LEU A 94 -12.77 -16.38 -2.42
C LEU A 94 -13.05 -17.00 -3.79
N ASN A 95 -12.88 -18.32 -3.91
CA ASN A 95 -13.01 -19.05 -5.17
C ASN A 95 -14.48 -19.33 -5.54
N SER A 96 -15.43 -19.17 -4.61
CA SER A 96 -16.86 -19.40 -4.86
C SER A 96 -17.65 -18.13 -5.17
N ILE A 97 -17.02 -16.95 -5.15
CA ILE A 97 -17.70 -15.68 -5.41
C ILE A 97 -17.91 -15.53 -6.93
N PRO A 98 -19.16 -15.59 -7.44
CA PRO A 98 -19.43 -15.42 -8.84
C PRO A 98 -19.17 -13.98 -9.27
N PHE A 99 -18.60 -13.79 -10.46
CA PHE A 99 -18.36 -12.48 -11.01
C PHE A 99 -18.39 -12.50 -12.54
N SER A 100 -19.09 -11.52 -13.11
CA SER A 100 -19.09 -11.25 -14.54
C SER A 100 -18.81 -9.77 -14.76
N LYS A 101 -17.74 -9.48 -15.50
CA LYS A 101 -17.35 -8.12 -15.87
C LYS A 101 -18.44 -7.46 -16.74
N ASN A 102 -19.05 -8.22 -17.65
CA ASN A 102 -20.14 -7.73 -18.49
C ASN A 102 -21.35 -7.35 -17.65
N ALA A 103 -21.75 -8.20 -16.69
CA ALA A 103 -22.86 -7.90 -15.80
C ALA A 103 -22.61 -6.64 -14.96
N LEU A 104 -21.37 -6.44 -14.48
CA LEU A 104 -20.98 -5.20 -13.82
C LEU A 104 -21.19 -4.00 -14.75
N GLN A 105 -20.60 -4.03 -15.96
CA GLN A 105 -20.68 -2.94 -16.93
C GLN A 105 -22.12 -2.59 -17.34
N THR A 106 -23.00 -3.58 -17.50
CA THR A 106 -24.42 -3.36 -17.82
C THR A 106 -25.17 -2.71 -16.65
N SER A 107 -24.77 -2.97 -15.40
CA SER A 107 -25.40 -2.40 -14.21
C SER A 107 -24.99 -0.96 -13.88
N LEU A 108 -23.99 -0.41 -14.58
CA LEU A 108 -23.50 0.95 -14.35
C LEU A 108 -24.41 1.99 -15.03
N THR A 109 -24.61 3.13 -14.37
CA THR A 109 -25.19 4.32 -15.02
C THR A 109 -24.24 4.87 -16.08
N ASP A 110 -24.72 5.75 -16.97
CA ASP A 110 -23.85 6.31 -18.01
C ASP A 110 -22.74 7.20 -17.45
N GLU A 111 -23.00 7.90 -16.34
CA GLU A 111 -21.95 8.62 -15.61
C GLU A 111 -20.91 7.64 -15.02
N GLU A 112 -21.36 6.57 -14.36
CA GLU A 112 -20.46 5.55 -13.80
C GLU A 112 -19.64 4.87 -14.90
N LYS A 113 -20.20 4.57 -16.08
CA LYS A 113 -19.46 3.99 -17.20
C LYS A 113 -18.31 4.88 -17.64
N ASN A 114 -18.53 6.20 -17.68
CA ASN A 114 -17.51 7.17 -18.04
C ASN A 114 -16.43 7.26 -16.94
N LEU A 115 -16.84 7.45 -15.68
CA LEU A 115 -15.91 7.65 -14.57
C LEU A 115 -15.10 6.38 -14.23
N LEU A 116 -15.72 5.19 -14.33
CA LEU A 116 -15.14 3.91 -13.88
C LEU A 116 -14.53 3.08 -15.02
N LYS A 117 -14.40 3.65 -16.22
CA LYS A 117 -13.84 2.96 -17.38
C LYS A 117 -12.45 2.40 -17.07
N LEU A 118 -11.60 3.20 -16.42
CA LEU A 118 -10.23 2.81 -16.10
C LEU A 118 -10.19 1.59 -15.17
N GLU A 119 -11.00 1.60 -14.11
CA GLU A 119 -11.10 0.51 -13.14
C GLU A 119 -11.60 -0.76 -13.82
N CYS A 120 -12.63 -0.65 -14.65
CA CYS A 120 -13.15 -1.78 -15.41
C CYS A 120 -12.08 -2.38 -16.35
N ASP A 121 -11.24 -1.54 -16.96
CA ASP A 121 -10.24 -1.97 -17.93
C ASP A 121 -8.98 -2.56 -17.29
N THR A 122 -8.52 -2.00 -16.17
CA THR A 122 -7.16 -2.23 -15.67
C THR A 122 -7.09 -2.86 -14.28
N LEU A 123 -8.14 -2.78 -13.46
CA LEU A 123 -8.18 -3.47 -12.17
C LEU A 123 -8.38 -4.97 -12.42
N ALA A 124 -7.45 -5.80 -11.94
CA ALA A 124 -7.49 -7.23 -12.20
C ALA A 124 -8.77 -7.88 -11.66
N LEU A 125 -9.32 -8.85 -12.42
CA LEU A 125 -10.63 -9.46 -12.16
C LEU A 125 -10.77 -10.04 -10.74
N SER A 126 -9.69 -10.61 -10.19
CA SER A 126 -9.69 -11.17 -8.83
C SER A 126 -9.98 -10.12 -7.75
N TRP A 127 -9.65 -8.86 -8.02
CA TRP A 127 -9.85 -7.71 -7.14
C TRP A 127 -11.13 -6.96 -7.47
N LEU A 128 -11.37 -6.71 -8.76
CA LEU A 128 -12.56 -5.99 -9.23
C LEU A 128 -13.85 -6.65 -8.72
N LYS A 129 -13.91 -7.98 -8.64
CA LYS A 129 -15.07 -8.69 -8.11
C LYS A 129 -15.43 -8.35 -6.65
N LEU A 130 -14.43 -7.98 -5.84
CA LEU A 130 -14.57 -7.63 -4.42
C LEU A 130 -14.65 -6.12 -4.19
N LEU A 131 -14.14 -5.33 -5.13
CA LEU A 131 -14.07 -3.88 -5.05
C LEU A 131 -15.15 -3.18 -5.89
N LYS A 132 -15.94 -3.92 -6.68
CA LYS A 132 -17.00 -3.37 -7.56
C LYS A 132 -17.99 -2.46 -6.84
N ASP A 133 -18.33 -2.77 -5.59
CA ASP A 133 -19.27 -1.96 -4.81
C ASP A 133 -18.57 -0.75 -4.18
N GLU A 134 -17.27 -0.87 -3.89
CA GLU A 134 -16.46 0.22 -3.34
C GLU A 134 -16.26 1.34 -4.36
N ILE A 135 -15.93 0.98 -5.61
CA ILE A 135 -15.68 1.96 -6.68
C ILE A 135 -16.93 2.72 -7.11
N ARG A 136 -18.13 2.27 -6.71
CA ARG A 136 -19.41 2.95 -6.99
C ARG A 136 -19.84 3.89 -5.87
N LYS A 137 -19.12 3.92 -4.74
CA LYS A 137 -19.48 4.80 -3.63
C LYS A 137 -19.26 6.27 -4.01
N PRO A 138 -20.08 7.20 -3.49
CA PRO A 138 -19.98 8.62 -3.84
C PRO A 138 -18.57 9.21 -3.71
N TYR A 139 -17.85 8.89 -2.62
CA TYR A 139 -16.49 9.40 -2.41
C TYR A 139 -15.51 8.97 -3.51
N PHE A 140 -15.69 7.77 -4.07
CA PHE A 140 -14.82 7.26 -5.12
C PHE A 140 -15.17 7.94 -6.45
N LEU A 141 -16.46 8.16 -6.72
CA LEU A 141 -16.89 8.93 -7.89
C LEU A 141 -16.38 10.39 -7.82
N ASP A 142 -16.40 11.01 -6.64
CA ASP A 142 -15.81 12.34 -6.42
C ASP A 142 -14.30 12.36 -6.66
N LEU A 143 -13.59 11.33 -6.21
CA LEU A 143 -12.18 11.12 -6.53
C LEU A 143 -11.97 11.02 -8.05
N LYS A 144 -12.82 10.28 -8.77
CA LYS A 144 -12.72 10.14 -10.23
C LYS A 144 -12.97 11.48 -10.94
N ARG A 145 -13.96 12.27 -10.51
CA ARG A 145 -14.21 13.62 -11.05
C ARG A 145 -13.00 14.53 -10.80
N PHE A 146 -12.44 14.53 -9.60
CA PHE A 146 -11.22 15.27 -9.28
C PHE A 146 -10.04 14.90 -10.21
N LEU A 147 -9.82 13.61 -10.46
CA LEU A 147 -8.76 13.14 -11.36
C LEU A 147 -9.04 13.50 -12.82
N TRP A 148 -10.31 13.46 -13.23
CA TRP A 148 -10.75 13.87 -14.57
C TRP A 148 -10.46 15.35 -14.83
N ASP A 149 -10.80 16.21 -13.87
CA ASP A 149 -10.53 17.65 -13.92
C ASP A 149 -9.03 17.94 -13.93
N ALA A 150 -8.24 17.11 -13.25
CA ALA A 150 -6.78 17.16 -13.26
C ALA A 150 -6.14 16.56 -14.54
N GLY A 151 -6.94 16.07 -15.49
CA GLY A 151 -6.50 15.64 -16.82
C GLY A 151 -6.51 14.13 -17.06
N LEU A 152 -6.83 13.29 -16.06
CA LEU A 152 -6.81 11.83 -16.18
C LEU A 152 -8.12 11.30 -16.82
N LYS A 153 -8.34 11.59 -18.11
CA LYS A 153 -9.62 11.31 -18.79
C LYS A 153 -9.73 9.91 -19.41
N SER A 154 -8.62 9.26 -19.75
CA SER A 154 -8.65 7.94 -20.41
C SER A 154 -7.42 7.09 -20.06
N SER A 155 -7.59 5.75 -20.08
CA SER A 155 -6.52 4.76 -19.95
C SER A 155 -5.46 4.84 -21.06
N LEU A 156 -5.77 5.54 -22.15
CA LEU A 156 -4.88 5.81 -23.28
C LEU A 156 -4.10 7.12 -23.16
N ASP A 157 -4.28 7.89 -22.09
CA ASP A 157 -3.53 9.12 -21.90
C ASP A 157 -2.06 8.80 -21.54
N THR A 158 -1.25 8.70 -22.59
CA THR A 158 0.20 8.47 -22.52
C THR A 158 0.97 9.73 -22.93
N SER A 159 0.36 10.91 -22.87
CA SER A 159 1.01 12.14 -23.30
C SER A 159 2.35 12.34 -22.54
N PRO A 160 3.44 12.72 -23.21
CA PRO A 160 4.73 12.98 -22.55
C PRO A 160 4.67 14.12 -21.51
N SER A 161 3.58 14.90 -21.50
CA SER A 161 3.27 15.92 -20.49
C SER A 161 2.26 15.42 -19.44
N LEU A 162 2.39 14.18 -18.98
CA LEU A 162 1.54 13.66 -17.89
C LEU A 162 1.65 14.58 -16.66
N GLN A 163 0.53 15.23 -16.33
CA GLN A 163 0.43 16.02 -15.11
C GLN A 163 0.27 15.14 -13.87
N ILE A 164 -0.18 13.90 -14.06
CA ILE A 164 -0.44 12.92 -13.00
C ILE A 164 0.36 11.65 -13.27
N TYR A 165 0.98 11.11 -12.22
CA TYR A 165 1.65 9.82 -12.21
C TYR A 165 0.95 8.84 -11.27
N PRO A 166 1.08 7.51 -11.50
CA PRO A 166 1.63 6.89 -12.71
C PRO A 166 0.74 7.14 -13.95
N PRO A 167 1.16 6.75 -15.17
CA PRO A 167 0.26 6.72 -16.32
C PRO A 167 -1.04 5.97 -15.99
N ALA A 168 -2.17 6.40 -16.55
CA ALA A 168 -3.50 5.91 -16.16
C ALA A 168 -3.59 4.37 -16.17
N LYS A 169 -3.07 3.73 -17.23
CA LYS A 169 -3.02 2.26 -17.38
C LYS A 169 -2.31 1.52 -16.24
N ASP A 170 -1.41 2.20 -15.54
CA ASP A 170 -0.54 1.62 -14.53
C ASP A 170 -1.05 1.87 -13.09
N ILE A 171 -2.08 2.71 -12.87
CA ILE A 171 -2.60 3.04 -11.52
C ILE A 171 -2.96 1.78 -10.72
N TYR A 172 -3.49 0.76 -11.38
CA TYR A 172 -3.93 -0.49 -10.76
C TYR A 172 -2.97 -1.67 -10.94
N THR A 173 -1.71 -1.43 -11.35
CA THR A 173 -0.71 -2.49 -11.55
C THR A 173 -0.51 -3.35 -10.30
N TRP A 174 -0.63 -2.80 -9.09
CA TRP A 174 -0.60 -3.55 -7.83
C TRP A 174 -1.60 -4.72 -7.79
N SER A 175 -2.75 -4.58 -8.46
CA SER A 175 -3.80 -5.62 -8.48
C SER A 175 -3.41 -6.85 -9.31
N LYS A 176 -2.34 -6.78 -10.10
CA LYS A 176 -1.82 -7.93 -10.85
C LYS A 176 -1.30 -9.04 -9.94
N THR A 177 -0.92 -8.72 -8.70
CA THR A 177 -0.70 -9.72 -7.64
C THR A 177 -2.06 -10.34 -7.27
N PRO A 178 -2.36 -11.61 -7.64
CA PRO A 178 -3.69 -12.16 -7.43
C PRO A 178 -3.98 -12.32 -5.94
N LEU A 179 -5.13 -11.83 -5.48
CA LEU A 179 -5.48 -11.76 -4.05
C LEU A 179 -5.24 -13.08 -3.28
N GLY A 180 -5.66 -14.22 -3.82
CA GLY A 180 -5.49 -15.50 -3.16
C GLY A 180 -4.03 -15.96 -3.01
N LYS A 181 -3.12 -15.41 -3.83
CA LYS A 181 -1.68 -15.70 -3.80
C LYS A 181 -0.87 -14.67 -3.00
N VAL A 182 -1.50 -13.65 -2.42
CA VAL A 182 -0.81 -12.66 -1.59
C VAL A 182 -0.21 -13.36 -0.37
N LYS A 183 1.10 -13.21 -0.20
CA LYS A 183 1.93 -13.70 0.92
C LYS A 183 2.35 -12.56 1.84
N ALA A 184 2.65 -11.40 1.25
CA ALA A 184 3.08 -10.22 1.97
C ALA A 184 2.49 -8.94 1.35
N VAL A 185 2.32 -7.90 2.15
CA VAL A 185 1.98 -6.55 1.68
C VAL A 185 3.08 -5.59 2.12
N ILE A 186 3.58 -4.79 1.20
CA ILE A 186 4.43 -3.63 1.49
C ILE A 186 3.60 -2.38 1.19
N ILE A 187 3.56 -1.45 2.14
CA ILE A 187 2.76 -0.22 2.03
C ILE A 187 3.67 0.99 1.88
N GLY A 188 3.58 1.66 0.73
CA GLY A 188 4.17 2.97 0.48
C GLY A 188 3.18 4.12 0.72
N GLN A 189 3.68 5.36 0.73
CA GLN A 189 2.85 6.56 0.94
C GLN A 189 2.14 6.96 -0.37
N ASP A 190 2.90 7.45 -1.34
CA ASP A 190 2.45 7.90 -2.66
C ASP A 190 3.41 7.42 -3.77
N PRO A 191 3.00 7.43 -5.04
CA PRO A 191 3.87 7.07 -6.15
C PRO A 191 5.04 8.06 -6.29
N TYR A 192 6.12 7.63 -6.95
CA TYR A 192 7.16 8.57 -7.35
C TYR A 192 6.59 9.66 -8.27
N HIS A 193 6.94 10.92 -7.99
CA HIS A 193 6.40 12.09 -8.68
C HIS A 193 7.31 12.61 -9.82
N GLY A 194 8.40 11.91 -10.13
CA GLY A 194 9.26 12.20 -11.28
C GLY A 194 8.82 11.47 -12.54
N ALA A 195 9.14 12.05 -13.70
CA ALA A 195 8.75 11.52 -15.00
C ALA A 195 9.31 10.10 -15.23
N GLY A 196 8.43 9.19 -15.65
CA GLY A 196 8.77 7.79 -15.95
C GLY A 196 9.11 6.92 -14.73
N GLN A 197 9.03 7.44 -13.51
CA GLN A 197 9.39 6.67 -12.31
C GLN A 197 8.26 5.75 -11.83
N ALA A 198 7.06 6.30 -11.67
CA ALA A 198 5.94 5.52 -11.13
C ALA A 198 5.27 4.65 -12.20
N HIS A 199 5.03 3.38 -11.85
CA HIS A 199 4.32 2.40 -12.68
C HIS A 199 3.33 1.53 -11.88
N GLY A 200 2.84 2.07 -10.76
CA GLY A 200 1.77 1.46 -9.96
C GLY A 200 2.17 0.43 -8.91
N LEU A 201 3.47 0.19 -8.72
CA LEU A 201 4.01 -0.63 -7.64
C LEU A 201 4.85 0.26 -6.70
N CYS A 202 4.55 0.26 -5.40
CA CYS A 202 5.31 1.06 -4.43
C CYS A 202 6.79 0.69 -4.42
N PHE A 203 7.67 1.68 -4.23
CA PHE A 203 9.14 1.56 -4.27
C PHE A 203 9.76 1.11 -5.60
N SER A 204 8.97 0.65 -6.57
CA SER A 204 9.49 0.13 -7.83
C SER A 204 9.55 1.21 -8.92
N VAL A 205 10.53 1.10 -9.81
CA VAL A 205 10.66 1.86 -11.05
C VAL A 205 10.84 0.94 -12.27
N PRO A 206 10.45 1.36 -13.49
CA PRO A 206 10.71 0.59 -14.71
C PRO A 206 12.21 0.31 -14.96
N HIS A 207 12.50 -0.70 -15.77
CA HIS A 207 13.88 -0.94 -16.22
C HIS A 207 14.44 0.28 -16.96
N GLY A 208 15.75 0.54 -16.79
CA GLY A 208 16.41 1.71 -17.36
C GLY A 208 16.23 3.01 -16.56
N VAL A 209 15.30 3.06 -15.60
CA VAL A 209 15.12 4.21 -14.71
C VAL A 209 16.09 4.13 -13.54
N LYS A 210 16.69 5.27 -13.17
CA LYS A 210 17.60 5.38 -12.02
C LYS A 210 16.93 4.85 -10.75
N ILE A 211 17.63 3.96 -10.05
CA ILE A 211 17.17 3.37 -8.79
C ILE A 211 17.00 4.48 -7.73
N PRO A 212 15.79 4.64 -7.15
CA PRO A 212 15.56 5.65 -6.12
C PRO A 212 16.33 5.36 -4.82
N PRO A 213 16.68 6.38 -4.02
CA PRO A 213 17.42 6.20 -2.77
C PRO A 213 16.73 5.25 -1.78
N SER A 214 15.40 5.34 -1.64
CA SER A 214 14.66 4.42 -0.76
C SER A 214 14.78 2.96 -1.19
N LEU A 215 14.85 2.69 -2.50
CA LEU A 215 15.01 1.33 -3.00
C LEU A 215 16.45 0.83 -2.83
N LEU A 216 17.45 1.69 -2.94
CA LEU A 216 18.84 1.34 -2.61
C LEU A 216 18.96 0.90 -1.15
N ASN A 217 18.29 1.61 -0.23
CA ASN A 217 18.27 1.22 1.18
C ASN A 217 17.56 -0.12 1.41
N ILE A 218 16.46 -0.39 0.69
CA ILE A 218 15.82 -1.71 0.70
C ILE A 218 16.79 -2.81 0.24
N TYR A 219 17.55 -2.60 -0.83
CA TYR A 219 18.55 -3.55 -1.30
C TYR A 219 19.70 -3.74 -0.29
N GLN A 220 20.12 -2.67 0.38
CA GLN A 220 21.15 -2.75 1.43
C GLN A 220 20.68 -3.57 2.63
N GLU A 221 19.44 -3.37 3.09
CA GLU A 221 18.87 -4.19 4.17
C GLU A 221 18.73 -5.65 3.72
N LEU A 222 18.23 -5.89 2.51
CA LEU A 222 18.08 -7.24 1.97
C LEU A 222 19.43 -7.96 1.84
N LYS A 223 20.50 -7.26 1.43
CA LYS A 223 21.87 -7.78 1.39
C LYS A 223 22.41 -8.11 2.79
N THR A 224 22.06 -7.30 3.78
CA THR A 224 22.45 -7.52 5.17
C THR A 224 21.77 -8.78 5.72
N GLU A 225 20.49 -8.99 5.38
CA GLU A 225 19.72 -10.16 5.81
C GLU A 225 20.05 -11.44 5.02
N TYR A 226 20.35 -11.32 3.73
CA TYR A 226 20.74 -12.41 2.83
C TYR A 226 22.11 -12.11 2.21
N PRO A 227 23.23 -12.53 2.84
CA PRO A 227 24.58 -12.20 2.38
C PRO A 227 24.90 -12.62 0.95
N ASP A 228 24.24 -13.65 0.42
CA ASP A 228 24.42 -14.12 -0.96
C ASP A 228 23.62 -13.31 -2.00
N PHE A 229 22.69 -12.45 -1.56
CA PHE A 229 21.94 -11.58 -2.46
C PHE A 229 22.89 -10.65 -3.22
N ILE A 230 22.70 -10.49 -4.52
CA ILE A 230 23.46 -9.52 -5.32
C ILE A 230 22.46 -8.46 -5.76
N PRO A 231 22.55 -7.21 -5.25
CA PRO A 231 21.64 -6.15 -5.65
C PRO A 231 21.61 -5.97 -7.17
N PRO A 232 20.42 -6.01 -7.80
CA PRO A 232 20.31 -5.86 -9.24
C PRO A 232 20.64 -4.42 -9.66
N LYS A 233 21.02 -4.25 -10.93
CA LYS A 233 21.28 -2.92 -11.53
C LYS A 233 20.01 -2.19 -11.98
N HIS A 234 18.83 -2.62 -11.53
CA HIS A 234 17.54 -2.00 -11.84
C HIS A 234 16.65 -1.88 -10.59
N GLY A 235 15.59 -1.06 -10.68
CA GLY A 235 14.63 -0.86 -9.60
C GLY A 235 13.25 -1.51 -9.83
N ASN A 236 13.13 -2.41 -10.81
CA ASN A 236 11.88 -3.09 -11.10
C ASN A 236 11.62 -4.23 -10.10
N LEU A 237 10.43 -4.25 -9.48
CA LEU A 237 10.03 -5.20 -8.44
C LEU A 237 8.86 -6.08 -8.90
N ILE A 238 8.63 -6.21 -10.21
CA ILE A 238 7.55 -7.06 -10.74
C ILE A 238 7.74 -8.53 -10.32
N SER A 239 8.98 -9.01 -10.16
CA SER A 239 9.24 -10.37 -9.69
C SER A 239 8.69 -10.60 -8.28
N TRP A 240 8.79 -9.63 -7.37
CA TRP A 240 8.14 -9.68 -6.06
C TRP A 240 6.62 -9.73 -6.18
N ALA A 241 6.03 -8.90 -7.06
CA ALA A 241 4.59 -8.91 -7.32
C ALA A 241 4.11 -10.28 -7.83
N ASN A 242 4.82 -10.86 -8.80
CA ASN A 242 4.53 -12.19 -9.33
C ASN A 242 4.66 -13.30 -8.27
N ASN A 243 5.54 -13.10 -7.29
CA ASN A 243 5.77 -14.01 -6.16
C ASN A 243 4.88 -13.74 -4.94
N GLY A 244 3.80 -12.97 -5.09
CA GLY A 244 2.79 -12.81 -4.03
C GLY A 244 3.03 -11.63 -3.09
N VAL A 245 3.92 -10.69 -3.43
CA VAL A 245 4.07 -9.44 -2.69
C VAL A 245 3.13 -8.39 -3.26
N LEU A 246 2.20 -7.89 -2.45
CA LEU A 246 1.35 -6.77 -2.83
C LEU A 246 2.09 -5.46 -2.55
N LEU A 247 2.52 -4.76 -3.60
CA LEU A 247 3.24 -3.49 -3.51
C LEU A 247 2.25 -2.32 -3.66
N LEU A 248 1.67 -1.86 -2.55
CA LEU A 248 0.56 -0.90 -2.54
C LEU A 248 1.00 0.45 -1.98
N ASN A 249 0.60 1.56 -2.62
CA ASN A 249 0.68 2.88 -1.99
C ASN A 249 -0.65 3.24 -1.31
N THR A 250 -0.63 4.05 -0.25
CA THR A 250 -1.86 4.56 0.39
C THR A 250 -2.60 5.57 -0.50
N CYS A 251 -1.87 6.37 -1.26
CA CYS A 251 -2.38 7.18 -2.37
C CYS A 251 -1.91 6.57 -3.69
N LEU A 252 -2.80 6.41 -4.68
CA LEU A 252 -2.43 5.70 -5.93
C LEU A 252 -2.04 6.64 -7.09
N THR A 253 -2.13 7.95 -6.89
CA THR A 253 -1.72 8.94 -7.90
C THR A 253 -1.05 10.13 -7.24
N VAL A 254 -0.26 10.87 -8.01
CA VAL A 254 0.43 12.08 -7.56
C VAL A 254 0.57 13.04 -8.74
N LYS A 255 0.56 14.34 -8.48
CA LYS A 255 0.85 15.35 -9.49
C LYS A 255 2.36 15.42 -9.71
N ALA A 256 2.77 15.60 -10.97
CA ALA A 256 4.17 15.72 -11.33
C ALA A 256 4.90 16.75 -10.45
N LYS A 257 6.05 16.35 -9.88
CA LYS A 257 6.88 17.17 -8.99
C LYS A 257 6.19 17.67 -7.70
N ALA A 258 5.04 17.14 -7.33
CA ALA A 258 4.29 17.56 -6.14
C ALA A 258 3.91 16.35 -5.28
N ALA A 259 4.85 15.89 -4.45
CA ALA A 259 4.64 14.77 -3.53
C ALA A 259 3.38 14.97 -2.66
N GLY A 260 2.59 13.91 -2.46
CA GLY A 260 1.38 13.95 -1.65
C GLY A 260 0.24 14.84 -2.17
N SER A 261 0.31 15.38 -3.39
CA SER A 261 -0.68 16.34 -3.91
C SER A 261 -2.12 15.81 -3.98
N HIS A 262 -2.31 14.49 -4.04
CA HIS A 262 -3.62 13.83 -4.10
C HIS A 262 -4.00 13.18 -2.76
N SER A 263 -3.30 13.51 -1.68
CA SER A 263 -3.70 13.06 -0.35
C SER A 263 -5.06 13.63 0.04
N ARG A 264 -5.83 12.84 0.80
CA ARG A 264 -7.18 13.14 1.30
C ARG A 264 -8.21 13.40 0.21
N ARG A 265 -7.95 12.92 -1.01
CA ARG A 265 -8.89 13.00 -2.14
C ARG A 265 -9.77 11.75 -2.30
N GLY A 266 -9.54 10.72 -1.49
CA GLY A 266 -10.36 9.50 -1.46
C GLY A 266 -9.57 8.21 -1.65
N TRP A 267 -8.33 8.29 -2.17
CA TRP A 267 -7.48 7.10 -2.35
C TRP A 267 -7.24 6.37 -1.04
N GLU A 268 -7.05 7.09 0.05
CA GLU A 268 -6.84 6.52 1.37
C GLU A 268 -7.99 5.62 1.82
N ARG A 269 -9.24 6.01 1.52
CA ARG A 269 -10.41 5.20 1.87
C ARG A 269 -10.52 3.97 0.98
N PHE A 270 -10.18 4.12 -0.30
CA PHE A 270 -10.15 3.01 -1.24
C PHE A 270 -9.06 1.99 -0.87
N THR A 271 -7.85 2.44 -0.56
CA THR A 271 -6.74 1.55 -0.20
C THR A 271 -6.92 0.92 1.18
N GLU A 272 -7.62 1.57 2.10
CA GLU A 272 -8.12 0.94 3.34
C GLU A 272 -9.05 -0.23 3.01
N LYS A 273 -9.99 -0.06 2.06
CA LYS A 273 -10.83 -1.19 1.61
C LYS A 273 -10.03 -2.32 0.95
N VAL A 274 -8.95 -1.99 0.22
CA VAL A 274 -8.03 -3.01 -0.32
C VAL A 274 -7.39 -3.80 0.82
N ILE A 275 -6.96 -3.14 1.89
CA ILE A 275 -6.41 -3.81 3.08
C ILE A 275 -7.48 -4.68 3.77
N ASP A 276 -8.73 -4.23 3.89
CA ASP A 276 -9.83 -5.07 4.42
C ASP A 276 -10.05 -6.34 3.59
N VAL A 277 -9.97 -6.22 2.27
CA VAL A 277 -10.09 -7.37 1.35
C VAL A 277 -8.91 -8.33 1.53
N VAL A 278 -7.71 -7.80 1.75
CA VAL A 278 -6.51 -8.60 2.05
C VAL A 278 -6.59 -9.25 3.43
N ASP A 279 -7.07 -8.55 4.45
CA ASP A 279 -7.35 -9.13 5.76
C ASP A 279 -8.31 -10.31 5.57
N GLN A 280 -9.39 -10.13 4.81
CA GLN A 280 -10.39 -11.16 4.62
C GLN A 280 -9.87 -12.40 3.86
N TYR A 281 -9.08 -12.23 2.80
CA TYR A 281 -8.74 -13.31 1.85
C TYR A 281 -7.24 -13.58 1.65
N GLY A 282 -6.36 -12.83 2.29
CA GLY A 282 -4.92 -13.01 2.20
C GLY A 282 -4.50 -14.43 2.61
N GLY A 283 -3.67 -15.07 1.79
CA GLY A 283 -3.23 -16.44 2.00
C GLY A 283 -4.25 -17.53 1.66
N ALA A 284 -5.40 -17.17 1.05
CA ALA A 284 -6.49 -18.12 0.78
C ALA A 284 -6.10 -19.28 -0.16
N ASN A 285 -5.15 -19.06 -1.08
CA ASN A 285 -4.68 -20.06 -2.04
C ASN A 285 -3.20 -20.43 -1.81
N LEU A 286 -2.63 -20.14 -0.63
CA LEU A 286 -1.31 -20.66 -0.24
C LEU A 286 -1.42 -22.16 0.12
N PRO A 287 -0.30 -22.91 0.16
CA PRO A 287 -0.30 -24.34 0.52
C PRO A 287 -0.80 -24.60 1.95
N ASN A 288 -1.33 -25.79 2.22
CA ASN A 288 -1.80 -26.20 3.55
C ASN A 288 -0.68 -26.87 4.36
N GLY A 289 0.34 -26.10 4.72
CA GLY A 289 1.50 -26.62 5.45
C GLY A 289 2.42 -27.50 4.60
N PRO A 290 3.41 -28.18 5.22
CA PRO A 290 4.49 -28.85 4.50
C PRO A 290 4.04 -29.99 3.56
N ASN A 291 2.85 -30.57 3.77
CA ASN A 291 2.32 -31.70 3.00
C ASN A 291 1.02 -31.39 2.23
N GLY A 292 0.52 -30.15 2.24
CA GLY A 292 -0.88 -29.87 1.90
C GLY A 292 -1.14 -29.31 0.50
N SER A 293 -1.79 -30.12 -0.33
CA SER A 293 -2.56 -29.71 -1.51
C SER A 293 -4.01 -29.44 -1.09
N GLU A 294 -4.39 -28.17 -0.93
CA GLU A 294 -5.74 -27.63 -1.25
C GLU A 294 -5.87 -26.16 -0.84
N SER A 295 -6.33 -25.30 -1.76
CA SER A 295 -6.68 -23.91 -1.41
C SER A 295 -8.00 -23.88 -0.63
N THR A 296 -8.00 -23.36 0.59
CA THR A 296 -9.23 -23.28 1.40
C THR A 296 -10.21 -22.25 0.86
N GLY A 297 -9.72 -21.29 0.08
CA GLY A 297 -10.50 -20.12 -0.36
C GLY A 297 -10.85 -19.17 0.79
N ILE A 298 -10.32 -19.41 1.99
CA ILE A 298 -10.55 -18.61 3.19
C ILE A 298 -9.21 -17.96 3.55
N GLY A 299 -9.20 -16.65 3.81
CA GLY A 299 -7.97 -15.96 4.19
C GLY A 299 -7.41 -16.54 5.48
N ARG A 300 -6.18 -17.04 5.41
CA ARG A 300 -5.52 -17.69 6.55
C ARG A 300 -4.56 -16.75 7.26
N GLY A 301 -4.11 -15.67 6.63
CA GLY A 301 -3.12 -14.79 7.23
C GLY A 301 -1.93 -14.52 6.33
N ILE A 302 -1.31 -13.36 6.50
CA ILE A 302 -0.17 -12.92 5.68
C ILE A 302 0.72 -11.98 6.49
N VAL A 303 1.83 -11.56 5.89
CA VAL A 303 2.74 -10.57 6.47
C VAL A 303 2.43 -9.17 5.95
N PHE A 304 2.41 -8.16 6.82
CA PHE A 304 2.39 -6.75 6.47
C PHE A 304 3.71 -6.10 6.87
N LEU A 305 4.40 -5.49 5.91
CA LEU A 305 5.60 -4.68 6.13
C LEU A 305 5.20 -3.21 6.07
N ALA A 306 5.09 -2.60 7.24
CA ALA A 306 4.62 -1.23 7.42
C ALA A 306 5.78 -0.31 7.78
N TRP A 307 6.42 0.25 6.76
CA TRP A 307 7.60 1.10 6.91
C TRP A 307 7.23 2.58 7.01
N GLY A 308 7.41 3.16 8.19
CA GLY A 308 7.04 4.53 8.51
C GLY A 308 5.64 4.68 9.13
N ALA A 309 5.38 5.85 9.73
CA ALA A 309 4.16 6.12 10.49
C ALA A 309 2.88 5.96 9.66
N TRP A 310 2.88 6.47 8.43
CA TRP A 310 1.74 6.37 7.52
C TRP A 310 1.34 4.93 7.22
N ALA A 311 2.31 4.05 6.96
CA ALA A 311 2.06 2.64 6.73
C ALA A 311 1.61 1.92 8.01
N ALA A 312 2.21 2.25 9.16
CA ALA A 312 1.86 1.68 10.45
C ALA A 312 0.42 2.00 10.88
N GLU A 313 -0.04 3.22 10.60
CA GLU A 313 -1.42 3.63 10.86
C GLU A 313 -2.43 2.78 10.07
N ARG A 314 -2.11 2.43 8.82
CA ARG A 314 -2.99 1.64 7.93
C ARG A 314 -3.27 0.24 8.44
N VAL A 315 -2.28 -0.38 9.05
CA VAL A 315 -2.38 -1.74 9.59
C VAL A 315 -2.71 -1.73 11.08
N SER A 316 -2.95 -0.56 11.67
CA SER A 316 -3.18 -0.43 13.12
C SER A 316 -4.43 -1.14 13.61
N LYS A 317 -5.44 -1.30 12.74
CA LYS A 317 -6.72 -1.96 13.00
C LYS A 317 -6.69 -3.48 12.78
N LEU A 318 -5.62 -4.02 12.20
CA LEU A 318 -5.47 -5.46 11.99
C LEU A 318 -5.08 -6.14 13.31
N ASP A 319 -5.51 -7.39 13.49
CA ASP A 319 -5.11 -8.21 14.62
C ASP A 319 -3.58 -8.32 14.66
N LYS A 320 -2.95 -8.09 15.83
CA LYS A 320 -1.48 -7.98 15.93
C LYS A 320 -0.87 -9.18 16.63
N VAL A 321 0.11 -9.82 16.00
CA VAL A 321 1.18 -10.56 16.70
C VAL A 321 2.43 -9.71 16.64
N ARG A 322 3.01 -9.44 17.81
CA ARG A 322 4.34 -8.85 17.92
C ARG A 322 5.36 -9.99 18.02
N TYR A 323 6.29 -10.06 17.08
CA TYR A 323 7.42 -10.98 17.18
C TYR A 323 8.37 -10.45 18.26
N LEU A 324 8.34 -11.05 19.45
CA LEU A 324 9.40 -10.87 20.42
C LEU A 324 10.57 -11.76 20.00
N PRO A 325 11.81 -11.25 19.93
CA PRO A 325 12.95 -12.09 19.61
C PRO A 325 13.03 -13.21 20.64
N PHE A 326 13.14 -14.45 20.16
CA PHE A 326 13.37 -15.63 20.98
C PHE A 326 14.67 -15.39 21.76
N VAL A 327 14.54 -15.12 23.07
CA VAL A 327 15.69 -15.02 23.96
C VAL A 327 16.26 -16.44 24.06
N SER A 328 17.49 -16.61 23.58
CA SER A 328 18.23 -17.86 23.63
C SER A 328 18.18 -18.44 25.05
N PHE A 329 17.65 -19.66 25.18
CA PHE A 329 17.65 -20.40 26.43
C PHE A 329 19.10 -20.70 26.82
N SER A 330 19.49 -20.24 28.01
CA SER A 330 20.78 -20.59 28.61
C SER A 330 20.86 -22.10 28.78
N ARG A 331 21.97 -22.69 28.32
CA ARG A 331 22.30 -24.10 28.55
C ARG A 331 22.42 -24.35 30.05
N THR A 332 21.49 -25.09 30.63
CA THR A 332 21.82 -26.08 31.67
C THR A 332 20.79 -27.21 31.62
N CYS A 333 21.25 -28.37 31.18
CA CYS A 333 20.58 -29.65 31.27
C CYS A 333 20.48 -30.08 32.73
N MET A 334 19.32 -30.59 33.19
CA MET A 334 19.19 -31.84 33.96
C MET A 334 17.70 -32.23 34.11
N MET A 335 17.35 -33.33 33.44
CA MET A 335 16.53 -34.48 33.85
C MET A 335 15.23 -34.32 34.68
N THR A 336 14.22 -35.07 34.21
CA THR A 336 13.16 -35.82 34.92
C THR A 336 11.71 -35.30 34.98
N THR A 337 10.86 -36.23 34.53
CA THR A 337 9.42 -36.48 34.77
C THR A 337 8.36 -35.82 33.89
N ASN A 338 7.44 -36.69 33.50
CA ASN A 338 6.20 -36.53 32.74
C ASN A 338 5.42 -35.26 33.10
N THR A 339 5.32 -34.36 32.12
CA THR A 339 4.20 -33.42 32.05
C THR A 339 3.74 -33.38 30.61
N ILE A 340 2.50 -33.79 30.38
CA ILE A 340 1.78 -33.60 29.11
C ILE A 340 1.82 -32.10 28.81
N PRO A 341 2.35 -31.64 27.66
CA PRO A 341 2.20 -30.24 27.31
C PRO A 341 0.74 -30.03 26.91
N PHE A 342 -0.06 -29.52 27.84
CA PHE A 342 -1.24 -28.74 27.51
C PHE A 342 -0.76 -27.59 26.64
N ALA A 343 -0.79 -27.77 25.32
CA ALA A 343 -0.63 -26.68 24.38
C ALA A 343 -1.81 -25.73 24.59
N HIS A 344 -1.59 -24.67 25.36
CA HIS A 344 -2.50 -23.53 25.38
C HIS A 344 -2.70 -23.07 23.93
N PRO A 345 -3.93 -22.76 23.50
CA PRO A 345 -4.15 -22.06 22.25
C PRO A 345 -3.61 -20.65 22.46
N THR A 346 -2.32 -20.44 22.18
CA THR A 346 -1.77 -19.10 22.03
C THR A 346 -2.57 -18.47 20.91
N ILE A 347 -3.31 -17.41 21.23
CA ILE A 347 -4.09 -16.63 20.27
C ILE A 347 -3.08 -16.01 19.30
N GLN A 348 -2.71 -16.76 18.27
CA GLN A 348 -1.86 -16.28 17.20
C GLN A 348 -2.75 -15.40 16.33
N SER A 349 -2.42 -14.11 16.25
CA SER A 349 -3.04 -13.23 15.27
C SER A 349 -2.99 -13.88 13.90
N LYS A 350 -4.07 -13.64 13.14
CA LYS A 350 -4.15 -14.00 11.73
C LYS A 350 -2.97 -13.46 10.93
N HIS A 351 -2.50 -12.25 11.23
CA HIS A 351 -1.46 -11.58 10.44
C HIS A 351 -0.20 -11.32 11.26
N LEU A 352 0.96 -11.35 10.58
CA LEU A 352 2.20 -10.79 11.10
C LEU A 352 2.33 -9.34 10.64
N ILE A 353 2.55 -8.42 11.56
CA ILE A 353 2.76 -7.00 11.24
C ILE A 353 4.17 -6.60 11.67
N LEU A 354 4.99 -6.21 10.71
CA LEU A 354 6.37 -5.77 10.90
C LEU A 354 6.46 -4.27 10.64
N THR A 355 6.72 -3.50 11.70
CA THR A 355 6.80 -2.03 11.65
C THR A 355 8.23 -1.55 11.88
N SER A 356 8.68 -0.59 11.09
CA SER A 356 10.00 0.04 11.22
C SER A 356 9.96 1.50 10.75
N ALA A 357 11.08 2.22 10.81
CA ALA A 357 11.19 3.50 10.11
C ALA A 357 11.08 3.29 8.59
N HIS A 358 10.78 4.36 7.85
CA HIS A 358 10.70 4.31 6.38
C HIS A 358 12.11 4.14 5.77
N PRO A 359 12.29 3.44 4.62
CA PRO A 359 13.59 3.27 3.95
C PRO A 359 14.17 4.55 3.33
N SER A 360 13.57 5.72 3.57
CA SER A 360 14.06 7.00 3.00
C SER A 360 15.42 7.34 3.61
N PRO A 361 16.34 7.97 2.87
CA PRO A 361 17.61 8.45 3.42
C PRO A 361 17.45 9.30 4.68
N TYR A 362 16.32 9.99 4.83
CA TYR A 362 16.05 10.80 6.03
C TYR A 362 15.71 9.98 7.29
N SER A 363 15.39 8.69 7.16
CA SER A 363 14.91 7.87 8.29
C SER A 363 15.52 6.48 8.36
N ALA A 364 16.28 6.05 7.35
CA ALA A 364 16.74 4.67 7.26
C ALA A 364 17.66 4.29 8.43
N ASP A 365 18.61 5.15 8.77
CA ASP A 365 19.53 4.97 9.91
C ASP A 365 18.84 5.09 11.27
N ARG A 366 17.61 5.61 11.30
CA ARG A 366 16.81 5.80 12.53
C ARG A 366 15.88 4.63 12.84
N GLY A 367 16.06 3.50 12.15
CA GLY A 367 15.36 2.26 12.45
C GLY A 367 14.68 1.57 11.26
N PHE A 368 15.12 1.83 10.02
CA PHE A 368 14.85 0.91 8.92
C PHE A 368 15.94 -0.15 8.86
N PHE A 369 17.22 0.23 8.92
CA PHE A 369 18.32 -0.74 8.87
C PHE A 369 18.37 -1.61 10.13
N GLY A 370 18.71 -2.88 9.95
CA GLY A 370 18.76 -3.89 11.02
C GLY A 370 17.39 -4.37 11.49
N ASN A 371 16.32 -4.12 10.72
CA ASN A 371 14.97 -4.50 11.12
C ASN A 371 14.74 -6.01 10.97
N GLY A 372 15.46 -6.70 10.08
CA GLY A 372 15.33 -8.15 9.88
C GLY A 372 13.99 -8.59 9.29
N HIS A 373 13.26 -7.70 8.61
CA HIS A 373 11.88 -7.92 8.20
C HIS A 373 11.77 -9.01 7.14
N PHE A 374 12.72 -9.14 6.21
CA PHE A 374 12.61 -10.10 5.11
C PHE A 374 12.76 -11.55 5.61
N VAL A 375 13.69 -11.79 6.53
CA VAL A 375 13.92 -13.08 7.21
C VAL A 375 12.77 -13.38 8.17
N LYS A 376 12.33 -12.41 9.00
CA LYS A 376 11.17 -12.60 9.89
C LYS A 376 9.89 -12.93 9.12
N ALA A 377 9.67 -12.28 7.97
CA ALA A 377 8.53 -12.55 7.11
C ALA A 377 8.58 -13.98 6.57
N ASN A 378 9.73 -14.43 6.05
CA ASN A 378 9.87 -15.78 5.52
C ASN A 378 9.78 -16.85 6.61
N ALA A 379 10.36 -16.63 7.78
CA ALA A 379 10.23 -17.55 8.91
C ALA A 379 8.76 -17.78 9.30
N TRP A 380 7.99 -16.69 9.41
CA TRP A 380 6.56 -16.77 9.74
C TRP A 380 5.74 -17.43 8.62
N LEU A 381 6.04 -17.14 7.36
CA LEU A 381 5.35 -17.76 6.22
C LEU A 381 5.66 -19.25 6.11
N GLU A 382 6.92 -19.64 6.32
CA GLU A 382 7.36 -21.03 6.25
C GLU A 382 6.78 -21.87 7.39
N GLU A 383 6.75 -21.35 8.61
CA GLU A 383 6.09 -22.01 9.75
C GLU A 383 4.62 -22.36 9.45
N ARG A 384 3.93 -21.48 8.72
CA ARG A 384 2.48 -21.55 8.51
C ARG A 384 2.06 -22.27 7.23
N TYR A 385 2.87 -22.16 6.18
CA TYR A 385 2.53 -22.61 4.84
C TYR A 385 3.59 -23.56 4.24
N GLY A 386 4.62 -23.92 5.00
CA GLY A 386 5.76 -24.68 4.51
C GLY A 386 6.64 -23.87 3.54
N PRO A 387 7.67 -24.51 2.93
CA PRO A 387 8.63 -23.83 2.07
C PRO A 387 8.00 -23.06 0.91
N GLY A 388 6.92 -23.57 0.31
CA GLY A 388 6.20 -22.89 -0.79
C GLY A 388 5.49 -21.58 -0.38
N GLY A 389 5.34 -21.34 0.92
CA GLY A 389 4.80 -20.10 1.48
C GLY A 389 5.77 -18.94 1.45
N ARG A 390 7.07 -19.19 1.35
CA ARG A 390 8.12 -18.17 1.38
C ARG A 390 8.00 -17.20 0.21
N VAL A 391 8.48 -15.98 0.40
CA VAL A 391 8.71 -15.03 -0.67
C VAL A 391 10.17 -15.15 -1.12
N GLU A 392 10.35 -15.26 -2.43
CA GLU A 392 11.65 -15.26 -3.08
C GLU A 392 12.22 -13.82 -3.17
N TRP A 393 12.59 -13.24 -2.03
CA TRP A 393 13.05 -11.84 -1.96
C TRP A 393 14.27 -11.57 -2.86
N CYS A 394 15.17 -12.55 -2.98
CA CYS A 394 16.41 -12.42 -3.74
C CYS A 394 16.24 -12.65 -5.26
N ALA A 395 15.06 -13.06 -5.72
CA ALA A 395 14.76 -13.28 -7.14
C ALA A 395 14.38 -11.97 -7.83
N LEU A 396 15.30 -10.99 -7.83
CA LEU A 396 15.13 -9.67 -8.43
C LEU A 396 15.95 -9.49 -9.70
#